data_AF-A0A1I7U7E8-F1
#
_entry.id   AF-A0A1I7U7E8-F1
#
_cell.length_a   1.000
_cell.length_b   1.000
_cell.length_c   1.000
_cell.angle_alpha   90.00
_cell.angle_beta   90.00
_cell.angle_gamma   90.00
#
_symmetry.space_group_name_H-M   'P 1'
#
loop_
_entity.id
_entity.type
_entity.pdbx_description
1 polymer ?
#
loop_
_entity_poly.entity_id
_entity_poly.type
_entity_poly.pdbx_seq_one_letter_code
_entity_poly.pdbx_strand_id
1 'polypeptide(L)'
;MKQFSVVSGHRSPDHVKASSRDETIKREGDESDSGSEKKEEKTEIELPPSPFQFPTNFTSVLRPIPTFGAADLVTTGATFLNKLITNYNEFTRNRLEVELSLPHMQQDSKIFGSTGIPIVKATREIVNQIHKKQVELLHVFLQNTFDEYALCDEQEQKRICARFYPVLWELESCYWTYRNMPVNSESEYLLMCTQTTYIDVRETRMWLGEDQDEIELQEYTMKLQNIVLNARTSILERMHRMILKEFEFISLLAIHIWAPDHLHHTASQKFAEQVRATLFNDLHYSYHDGLKIDNYASRIGEFMCLYTLTDITHPDISSAIHAIFFSHLRPDTESEE
;
A
#
# COMPACT_ATOMS: atom_id res chain seq x y z
N MET A 1 -59.10 41.03 2.28
CA MET A 1 -58.58 41.93 1.22
C MET A 1 -57.10 41.60 1.06
N LYS A 2 -56.62 41.14 -0.11
CA LYS A 2 -56.19 41.94 -1.29
C LYS A 2 -55.04 42.91 -0.92
N GLN A 3 -53.90 42.98 -1.62
CA GLN A 3 -53.56 42.45 -2.95
C GLN A 3 -52.05 42.25 -3.18
N PHE A 4 -51.68 41.48 -4.21
CA PHE A 4 -50.31 41.20 -4.67
C PHE A 4 -49.64 42.37 -5.43
N SER A 5 -48.30 42.37 -5.45
CA SER A 5 -47.46 42.87 -6.55
C SER A 5 -46.25 41.92 -6.77
N VAL A 6 -45.58 41.97 -7.92
CA VAL A 6 -45.12 40.74 -8.63
C VAL A 6 -43.95 40.98 -9.62
N VAL A 7 -43.01 40.00 -9.77
CA VAL A 7 -42.08 39.75 -10.92
C VAL A 7 -40.89 40.72 -11.13
N SER A 8 -39.71 40.37 -11.68
CA SER A 8 -38.93 39.11 -11.92
C SER A 8 -37.44 39.47 -12.21
N GLY A 9 -36.45 38.56 -12.19
CA GLY A 9 -35.90 37.86 -13.39
C GLY A 9 -34.89 38.70 -14.23
N HIS A 10 -33.85 38.20 -14.93
CA HIS A 10 -33.23 36.87 -15.06
C HIS A 10 -31.95 36.97 -15.96
N ARG A 11 -31.04 35.97 -15.92
CA ARG A 11 -30.01 35.55 -16.94
C ARG A 11 -28.69 36.31 -17.18
N SER A 12 -27.64 35.51 -17.44
CA SER A 12 -26.39 35.83 -18.18
C SER A 12 -26.60 35.82 -19.71
N PRO A 13 -25.61 36.29 -20.49
CA PRO A 13 -25.05 35.43 -21.55
C PRO A 13 -23.54 35.59 -21.82
N ASP A 14 -22.96 34.60 -22.51
CA ASP A 14 -21.60 34.63 -23.08
C ASP A 14 -21.40 35.70 -24.17
N HIS A 15 -20.14 36.08 -24.44
CA HIS A 15 -19.70 36.34 -25.81
C HIS A 15 -18.18 36.20 -26.03
N VAL A 16 -17.83 35.41 -27.05
CA VAL A 16 -16.49 35.25 -27.63
C VAL A 16 -16.16 36.37 -28.62
N LYS A 17 -14.91 36.85 -28.66
CA LYS A 17 -14.20 37.13 -29.94
C LYS A 17 -12.68 37.30 -29.80
N ALA A 18 -11.99 36.84 -30.84
CA ALA A 18 -10.53 36.82 -30.95
C ALA A 18 -9.96 38.15 -31.48
N SER A 19 -8.64 38.32 -31.31
CA SER A 19 -7.83 39.33 -32.01
C SER A 19 -6.87 38.63 -32.96
N SER A 20 -6.87 39.04 -34.22
CA SER A 20 -5.96 38.58 -35.27
C SER A 20 -5.52 39.78 -36.11
N ARG A 21 -4.22 39.86 -36.42
CA ARG A 21 -3.57 40.50 -37.59
C ARG A 21 -2.07 40.24 -37.46
N ASP A 22 -1.42 39.59 -38.43
CA ASP A 22 -0.95 40.13 -39.72
C ASP A 22 0.09 41.24 -39.54
N GLU A 23 1.18 41.33 -40.31
CA GLU A 23 1.79 40.47 -41.35
C GLU A 23 3.17 41.12 -41.64
N THR A 24 4.20 40.37 -42.03
CA THR A 24 4.97 40.65 -43.28
C THR A 24 6.06 39.61 -43.56
N ILE A 25 6.37 39.45 -44.85
CA ILE A 25 7.16 38.37 -45.47
C ILE A 25 8.32 38.97 -46.29
N LYS A 26 9.47 38.26 -46.34
CA LYS A 26 10.39 38.04 -47.51
C LYS A 26 11.59 37.17 -47.05
N ARG A 27 11.96 36.04 -47.69
CA ARG A 27 12.58 35.82 -49.03
C ARG A 27 13.96 36.48 -49.15
N GLU A 28 15.01 35.89 -49.73
CA GLU A 28 15.35 34.59 -50.38
C GLU A 28 16.73 34.14 -49.78
N GLY A 29 17.33 32.95 -49.87
CA GLY A 29 17.50 31.96 -50.96
C GLY A 29 19.02 31.79 -51.22
N ASP A 30 19.55 30.55 -51.20
CA ASP A 30 20.65 30.03 -52.06
C ASP A 30 21.22 28.68 -51.56
N GLU A 31 21.61 27.84 -52.52
CA GLU A 31 22.19 26.50 -52.33
C GLU A 31 23.73 26.56 -52.31
N SER A 32 24.40 25.63 -51.61
CA SER A 32 25.74 25.16 -51.98
C SER A 32 26.08 23.82 -51.32
N ASP A 33 26.57 22.89 -52.16
CA ASP A 33 26.99 21.54 -51.82
C ASP A 33 28.51 21.47 -51.61
N SER A 34 28.97 20.73 -50.61
CA SER A 34 30.30 20.09 -50.56
C SER A 34 30.46 19.25 -49.29
N GLY A 35 30.69 17.95 -49.46
CA GLY A 35 30.93 17.03 -48.34
C GLY A 35 32.41 16.76 -48.08
N SER A 36 32.75 16.47 -46.82
CA SER A 36 33.94 15.66 -46.49
C SER A 36 33.86 15.04 -45.08
N GLU A 37 34.13 13.73 -45.07
CA GLU A 37 34.77 12.94 -44.01
C GLU A 37 34.10 12.76 -42.63
N LYS A 38 33.87 11.48 -42.31
CA LYS A 38 33.36 10.98 -41.05
C LYS A 38 34.34 11.25 -39.90
N LYS A 39 33.85 11.87 -38.84
CA LYS A 39 34.42 11.72 -37.50
C LYS A 39 33.41 10.91 -36.68
N GLU A 40 33.85 9.78 -36.13
CA GLU A 40 33.06 9.03 -35.15
C GLU A 40 33.07 9.81 -33.83
N GLU A 41 32.13 10.74 -33.72
CA GLU A 41 31.81 11.40 -32.47
C GLU A 41 31.14 10.37 -31.57
N LYS A 42 31.87 9.90 -30.55
CA LYS A 42 31.29 9.10 -29.48
C LYS A 42 30.26 9.97 -28.78
N THR A 43 29.00 9.73 -29.10
CA THR A 43 27.88 10.26 -28.31
C THR A 43 27.96 9.58 -26.94
N GLU A 44 28.59 10.25 -25.97
CA GLU A 44 28.30 9.96 -24.57
C GLU A 44 26.80 10.18 -24.42
N ILE A 45 26.08 9.09 -24.14
CA ILE A 45 24.68 9.19 -23.76
C ILE A 45 24.71 9.78 -22.36
N GLU A 46 24.62 11.11 -22.27
CA GLU A 46 24.32 11.80 -21.03
C GLU A 46 23.00 11.24 -20.50
N LEU A 47 23.10 10.34 -19.52
CA LEU A 47 21.94 9.84 -18.79
C LEU A 47 21.21 11.06 -18.21
N PRO A 48 19.90 11.23 -18.47
CA PRO A 48 19.16 12.35 -17.90
C PRO A 48 19.27 12.29 -16.37
N PRO A 49 19.55 13.42 -15.69
CA PRO A 49 19.62 13.43 -14.24
C PRO A 49 18.29 12.92 -13.67
N SER A 50 18.35 11.96 -12.75
CA SER A 50 17.15 11.36 -12.13
C SER A 50 16.22 12.47 -11.62
N PRO A 51 14.99 12.59 -12.14
CA PRO A 51 14.13 13.72 -11.85
C PRO A 51 13.49 13.66 -10.45
N PHE A 52 13.72 12.59 -9.69
CA PHE A 52 13.12 12.37 -8.38
C PHE A 52 14.11 12.56 -7.24
N GLN A 53 14.21 13.80 -6.76
CA GLN A 53 14.74 14.07 -5.43
C GLN A 53 13.63 13.80 -4.39
N PHE A 54 13.91 12.92 -3.42
CA PHE A 54 13.08 12.85 -2.21
C PHE A 54 13.09 14.24 -1.54
N PRO A 55 11.92 14.80 -1.16
CA PRO A 55 11.88 16.13 -0.55
C PRO A 55 12.76 16.19 0.69
N THR A 56 13.74 17.10 0.68
CA THR A 56 14.80 17.26 1.69
C THR A 56 14.32 17.70 3.08
N ASN A 57 13.01 17.87 3.24
CA ASN A 57 12.32 18.29 4.47
C ASN A 57 11.36 17.21 5.00
N PHE A 58 11.64 15.91 4.77
CA PHE A 58 10.98 14.87 5.56
C PHE A 58 11.33 15.08 7.04
N THR A 59 10.31 15.42 7.84
CA THR A 59 10.44 15.42 9.29
C THR A 59 10.22 13.99 9.73
N SER A 60 11.27 13.30 10.20
CA SER A 60 11.28 11.85 10.46
C SER A 60 9.97 11.35 11.11
N VAL A 61 9.14 10.71 10.29
CA VAL A 61 7.78 10.23 10.61
C VAL A 61 7.82 9.00 11.53
N LEU A 62 8.99 8.37 11.65
CA LEU A 62 9.18 7.05 12.25
C LEU A 62 9.34 7.09 13.78
N ARG A 63 8.57 7.90 14.51
CA ARG A 63 8.53 7.73 15.97
C ARG A 63 7.64 6.52 16.29
N PRO A 64 8.19 5.41 16.85
CA PRO A 64 7.37 4.27 17.19
C PRO A 64 6.35 4.67 18.26
N ILE A 65 5.07 4.35 18.04
CA ILE A 65 4.06 4.50 19.09
C ILE A 65 4.52 3.67 20.28
N PRO A 66 4.45 4.19 21.52
CA PRO A 66 4.51 3.37 22.71
C PRO A 66 3.65 2.13 22.53
N THR A 67 4.20 0.94 22.74
CA THR A 67 3.39 -0.24 22.95
C THR A 67 2.55 0.01 24.19
N PHE A 68 1.30 0.44 23.97
CA PHE A 68 0.20 0.23 24.92
C PHE A 68 -0.01 -1.28 24.99
N GLY A 69 0.91 -1.97 25.68
CA GLY A 69 0.94 -3.41 25.80
C GLY A 69 -0.38 -3.85 26.42
N ALA A 70 -1.23 -4.47 25.61
CA ALA A 70 -2.59 -4.88 25.92
C ALA A 70 -3.27 -3.97 26.96
N ALA A 71 -3.34 -2.65 26.69
CA ALA A 71 -4.04 -1.73 27.59
C ALA A 71 -5.49 -2.19 27.67
N ASP A 72 -5.86 -2.82 28.79
CA ASP A 72 -6.92 -3.82 28.87
C ASP A 72 -8.15 -3.38 28.09
N LEU A 73 -8.30 -3.89 26.88
CA LEU A 73 -9.51 -3.77 26.09
C LEU A 73 -10.51 -4.74 26.70
N VAL A 74 -10.99 -4.38 27.90
CA VAL A 74 -12.16 -4.97 28.57
C VAL A 74 -13.41 -4.58 27.79
N THR A 75 -13.42 -4.98 26.52
CA THR A 75 -14.61 -5.34 25.78
C THR A 75 -15.29 -6.42 26.61
N THR A 76 -16.39 -6.06 27.26
CA THR A 76 -17.05 -6.89 28.29
C THR A 76 -17.80 -8.10 27.71
N GLY A 77 -17.39 -8.60 26.55
CA GLY A 77 -17.99 -9.74 25.86
C GLY A 77 -17.09 -10.29 24.76
N ALA A 78 -17.44 -11.48 24.26
CA ALA A 78 -16.80 -12.10 23.10
C ALA A 78 -17.25 -11.40 21.81
N THR A 79 -16.59 -10.30 21.47
CA THR A 79 -16.83 -9.53 20.24
C THR A 79 -16.15 -10.18 19.04
N PHE A 80 -16.61 -9.83 17.82
CA PHE A 80 -15.96 -10.29 16.60
C PHE A 80 -14.55 -9.68 16.47
N LEU A 81 -14.39 -8.42 16.88
CA LEU A 81 -13.08 -7.76 16.96
C LEU A 81 -12.08 -8.52 17.83
N ASN A 82 -12.50 -9.11 18.96
CA ASN A 82 -11.61 -9.92 19.80
C ASN A 82 -11.16 -11.22 19.13
N LYS A 83 -12.08 -11.91 18.42
CA LYS A 83 -11.77 -13.10 17.60
C LYS A 83 -10.72 -12.73 16.54
N LEU A 84 -10.96 -11.64 15.83
CA LEU A 84 -10.06 -11.11 14.80
C LEU A 84 -8.66 -10.75 15.34
N ILE A 85 -8.56 -10.02 16.46
CA ILE A 85 -7.26 -9.66 17.07
C ILE A 85 -6.51 -10.91 17.51
N THR A 86 -7.20 -11.85 18.19
CA THR A 86 -6.59 -13.09 18.68
C THR A 86 -6.00 -13.91 17.54
N ASN A 87 -6.80 -14.15 16.50
CA ASN A 87 -6.40 -14.93 15.34
C ASN A 87 -5.30 -14.23 14.51
N TYR A 88 -5.33 -12.90 14.40
CA TYR A 88 -4.29 -12.14 13.71
C TYR A 88 -2.94 -12.20 14.46
N ASN A 89 -2.97 -12.13 15.79
CA ASN A 89 -1.78 -12.27 16.63
C ASN A 89 -1.20 -13.70 16.55
N GLU A 90 -2.04 -14.73 16.46
CA GLU A 90 -1.59 -16.09 16.20
C GLU A 90 -1.00 -16.25 14.79
N PHE A 91 -1.67 -15.71 13.77
CA PHE A 91 -1.23 -15.70 12.38
C PHE A 91 0.15 -15.04 12.22
N THR A 92 0.35 -13.85 12.78
CA THR A 92 1.64 -13.14 12.75
C THR A 92 2.72 -13.81 13.60
N ARG A 93 2.37 -14.52 14.68
CA ARG A 93 3.32 -15.37 15.42
C ARG A 93 3.78 -16.56 14.56
N ASN A 94 2.86 -17.27 13.93
CA ASN A 94 3.16 -18.42 13.06
C ASN A 94 3.97 -18.00 11.83
N ARG A 95 3.66 -16.84 11.24
CA ARG A 95 4.42 -16.26 10.11
C ARG A 95 5.85 -15.90 10.49
N LEU A 96 6.06 -15.29 11.66
CA LEU A 96 7.39 -15.01 12.20
C LEU A 96 8.18 -16.29 12.47
N GLU A 97 7.56 -17.33 13.03
CA GLU A 97 8.20 -18.62 13.29
C GLU A 97 8.69 -19.27 11.99
N VAL A 98 7.88 -19.23 10.93
CA VAL A 98 8.28 -19.62 9.57
C VAL A 98 9.45 -18.78 9.05
N GLU A 99 9.38 -17.45 9.13
CA GLU A 99 10.45 -16.56 8.64
C GLU A 99 11.78 -16.79 9.37
N LEU A 100 11.75 -16.95 10.69
CA LEU A 100 12.94 -17.19 11.51
C LEU A 100 13.60 -18.55 11.22
N SER A 101 12.87 -19.50 10.64
CA SER A 101 13.38 -20.83 10.26
C SER A 101 14.12 -20.86 8.91
N LEU A 102 14.00 -19.79 8.09
CA LEU A 102 14.50 -19.77 6.72
C LEU A 102 15.97 -19.31 6.60
N PRO A 103 16.70 -19.71 5.55
CA PRO A 103 18.14 -19.46 5.43
C PRO A 103 18.55 -17.99 5.38
N HIS A 104 17.67 -17.06 4.98
CA HIS A 104 17.99 -15.63 4.90
C HIS A 104 18.37 -15.03 6.26
N MET A 105 17.91 -15.63 7.36
CA MET A 105 18.29 -15.24 8.72
C MET A 105 19.78 -15.45 9.04
N GLN A 106 20.52 -16.19 8.21
CA GLN A 106 21.95 -16.40 8.36
C GLN A 106 22.80 -15.25 7.77
N GLN A 107 22.21 -14.29 7.04
CA GLN A 107 22.94 -13.14 6.48
C GLN A 107 23.66 -12.31 7.56
N ASP A 108 24.86 -11.83 7.27
CA ASP A 108 25.66 -11.03 8.21
C ASP A 108 25.08 -9.62 8.44
N SER A 109 24.55 -9.00 7.38
CA SER A 109 23.98 -7.65 7.45
C SER A 109 22.56 -7.68 8.02
N LYS A 110 22.41 -7.16 9.24
CA LYS A 110 21.15 -7.09 9.98
C LYS A 110 20.97 -5.70 10.58
N ILE A 111 19.76 -5.17 10.48
CA ILE A 111 19.30 -4.04 11.29
C ILE A 111 18.39 -4.56 12.40
N PHE A 112 18.34 -3.85 13.52
CA PHE A 112 17.53 -4.24 14.67
C PHE A 112 16.52 -3.14 14.97
N GLY A 113 15.25 -3.54 14.99
CA GLY A 113 14.13 -2.65 15.26
C GLY A 113 13.78 -2.53 16.74
N SER A 114 12.66 -1.86 17.02
CA SER A 114 12.08 -1.72 18.38
C SER A 114 11.79 -3.07 19.07
N THR A 115 11.53 -4.12 18.30
CA THR A 115 11.23 -5.48 18.77
C THR A 115 12.47 -6.32 19.11
N GLY A 116 13.68 -5.87 18.72
CA GLY A 116 14.90 -6.67 18.81
C GLY A 116 14.96 -7.85 17.82
N ILE A 117 13.94 -8.04 16.97
CA ILE A 117 13.96 -9.04 15.90
C ILE A 117 14.95 -8.55 14.81
N PRO A 118 15.89 -9.39 14.34
CA PRO A 118 16.76 -9.06 13.23
C PRO A 118 15.96 -8.91 11.93
N ILE A 119 16.20 -7.80 11.23
CA ILE A 119 15.61 -7.51 9.91
C ILE A 119 16.76 -7.47 8.89
N VAL A 120 16.63 -8.19 7.78
CA VAL A 120 17.65 -8.30 6.72
C VAL A 120 17.17 -7.69 5.40
N LYS A 121 18.09 -7.44 4.48
CA LYS A 121 17.72 -6.97 3.13
C LYS A 121 16.97 -8.06 2.37
N ALA A 122 15.86 -7.68 1.77
CA ALA A 122 15.00 -8.54 0.98
C ALA A 122 15.56 -8.70 -0.44
N THR A 123 15.37 -9.89 -1.01
CA THR A 123 15.49 -10.13 -2.46
C THR A 123 14.20 -10.76 -2.95
N ARG A 124 13.94 -10.69 -4.26
CA ARG A 124 12.75 -11.31 -4.89
C ARG A 124 12.61 -12.79 -4.49
N GLU A 125 13.71 -13.52 -4.44
CA GLU A 125 13.69 -14.95 -4.08
C GLU A 125 13.41 -15.19 -2.59
N ILE A 126 13.95 -14.38 -1.68
CA ILE A 126 13.65 -14.49 -0.24
C ILE A 126 12.15 -14.27 0.02
N VAL A 127 11.57 -13.20 -0.55
CA VAL A 127 10.15 -12.89 -0.36
C VAL A 127 9.25 -13.93 -1.03
N ASN A 128 9.65 -14.48 -2.18
CA ASN A 128 8.97 -15.59 -2.85
C ASN A 128 8.95 -16.87 -1.98
N GLN A 129 10.08 -17.22 -1.35
CA GLN A 129 10.15 -18.36 -0.44
C GLN A 129 9.30 -18.15 0.81
N ILE A 130 9.33 -16.95 1.42
CA ILE A 130 8.48 -16.60 2.57
C ILE A 130 7.00 -16.71 2.18
N HIS A 131 6.58 -16.09 1.07
CA HIS A 131 5.21 -16.16 0.55
C HIS A 131 4.72 -17.61 0.39
N LYS A 132 5.50 -18.44 -0.32
CA LYS A 132 5.17 -19.86 -0.56
C LYS A 132 5.00 -20.67 0.72
N LYS A 133 5.66 -20.29 1.82
CA LYS A 133 5.53 -20.95 3.13
C LYS A 133 4.43 -20.34 4.01
N GLN A 134 3.99 -19.12 3.75
CA GLN A 134 2.98 -18.41 4.56
C GLN A 134 1.57 -18.44 3.97
N VAL A 135 1.39 -18.75 2.67
CA VAL A 135 0.07 -18.74 2.01
C VAL A 135 -0.96 -19.67 2.66
N GLU A 136 -0.54 -20.83 3.16
CA GLU A 136 -1.42 -21.77 3.89
C GLU A 136 -1.83 -21.20 5.26
N LEU A 137 -0.92 -20.52 5.95
CA LEU A 137 -1.23 -19.83 7.23
C LEU A 137 -2.28 -18.75 7.02
N LEU A 138 -2.29 -18.09 5.86
CA LEU A 138 -3.29 -17.09 5.54
C LEU A 138 -4.68 -17.72 5.35
N HIS A 139 -4.77 -18.85 4.65
CA HIS A 139 -6.01 -19.59 4.51
C HIS A 139 -6.56 -20.03 5.87
N VAL A 140 -5.71 -20.58 6.75
CA VAL A 140 -6.07 -20.94 8.13
C VAL A 140 -6.54 -19.73 8.94
N PHE A 141 -5.86 -18.59 8.84
CA PHE A 141 -6.29 -17.34 9.50
C PHE A 141 -7.69 -16.91 9.03
N LEU A 142 -7.95 -16.89 7.73
CA LEU A 142 -9.24 -16.50 7.17
C LEU A 142 -10.35 -17.46 7.63
N GLN A 143 -10.12 -18.76 7.52
CA GLN A 143 -11.08 -19.81 7.91
C GLN A 143 -11.40 -19.80 9.41
N ASN A 144 -10.41 -19.57 10.28
CA ASN A 144 -10.63 -19.51 11.73
C ASN A 144 -11.28 -18.19 12.18
N THR A 145 -11.21 -17.13 11.36
CA THR A 145 -11.68 -15.78 11.71
C THR A 145 -13.08 -15.50 11.17
N PHE A 146 -13.30 -15.71 9.88
CA PHE A 146 -14.53 -15.32 9.19
C PHE A 146 -15.37 -16.57 8.90
N ASP A 147 -16.50 -16.70 9.58
CA ASP A 147 -17.40 -17.85 9.38
C ASP A 147 -17.98 -17.81 7.95
N GLU A 148 -18.16 -16.60 7.40
CA GLU A 148 -18.51 -16.33 6.02
C GLU A 148 -17.48 -16.87 4.99
N TYR A 149 -16.18 -16.81 5.30
CA TYR A 149 -15.14 -17.36 4.41
C TYR A 149 -15.22 -18.88 4.35
N ALA A 150 -15.51 -19.53 5.47
CA ALA A 150 -15.72 -20.99 5.53
C ALA A 150 -16.99 -21.44 4.78
N LEU A 151 -17.93 -20.53 4.48
CA LEU A 151 -19.12 -20.79 3.68
C LEU A 151 -18.93 -20.54 2.17
N CYS A 152 -17.87 -19.85 1.76
CA CYS A 152 -17.49 -19.71 0.36
C CYS A 152 -17.01 -21.05 -0.23
N ASP A 153 -17.18 -21.25 -1.52
CA ASP A 153 -16.55 -22.37 -2.23
C ASP A 153 -15.02 -22.18 -2.38
N GLU A 154 -14.33 -23.25 -2.76
CA GLU A 154 -12.86 -23.27 -2.87
C GLU A 154 -12.33 -22.24 -3.90
N GLN A 155 -13.10 -21.93 -4.94
CA GLN A 155 -12.70 -20.98 -5.98
C GLN A 155 -12.75 -19.54 -5.44
N GLU A 156 -13.84 -19.17 -4.75
CA GLU A 156 -13.97 -17.87 -4.10
C GLU A 156 -13.01 -17.73 -2.90
N GLN A 157 -12.77 -18.80 -2.13
CA GLN A 157 -11.76 -18.81 -1.06
C GLN A 157 -10.34 -18.53 -1.58
N LYS A 158 -9.94 -19.16 -2.70
CA LYS A 158 -8.67 -18.88 -3.39
C LYS A 158 -8.62 -17.45 -3.92
N ARG A 159 -9.72 -16.95 -4.50
CA ARG A 159 -9.85 -15.59 -5.00
C ARG A 159 -9.65 -14.55 -3.90
N ILE A 160 -10.28 -14.74 -2.74
CA ILE A 160 -10.14 -13.87 -1.56
C ILE A 160 -8.69 -13.88 -1.07
N CYS A 161 -8.05 -15.05 -0.94
CA CYS A 161 -6.62 -15.13 -0.60
C CYS A 161 -5.72 -14.35 -1.57
N ALA A 162 -5.91 -14.56 -2.88
CA ALA A 162 -5.09 -13.93 -3.91
C ALA A 162 -5.26 -12.40 -3.95
N ARG A 163 -6.47 -11.88 -3.66
CA ARG A 163 -6.74 -10.44 -3.55
C ARG A 163 -6.24 -9.83 -2.24
N PHE A 164 -6.25 -10.60 -1.16
CA PHE A 164 -5.81 -10.11 0.14
C PHE A 164 -4.29 -10.06 0.28
N TYR A 165 -3.51 -10.95 -0.37
CA TYR A 165 -2.06 -10.93 -0.18
C TYR A 165 -1.39 -9.58 -0.55
N PRO A 166 -1.74 -8.89 -1.66
CA PRO A 166 -1.25 -7.54 -1.94
C PRO A 166 -1.67 -6.49 -0.90
N VAL A 167 -2.94 -6.50 -0.45
CA VAL A 167 -3.45 -5.63 0.63
C VAL A 167 -2.63 -5.82 1.91
N LEU A 168 -2.46 -7.09 2.31
CA LEU A 168 -1.71 -7.51 3.47
C LEU A 168 -0.28 -7.00 3.37
N TRP A 169 0.38 -7.21 2.22
CA TRP A 169 1.72 -6.72 1.98
C TRP A 169 1.79 -5.18 2.06
N GLU A 170 0.95 -4.43 1.36
CA GLU A 170 0.98 -2.96 1.35
C GLU A 170 0.78 -2.37 2.76
N LEU A 171 -0.26 -2.83 3.47
CA LEU A 171 -0.64 -2.27 4.77
C LEU A 171 0.24 -2.76 5.92
N GLU A 172 0.63 -4.04 5.96
CA GLU A 172 1.60 -4.53 6.95
C GLU A 172 2.99 -3.94 6.71
N SER A 173 3.43 -3.79 5.45
CA SER A 173 4.71 -3.14 5.13
C SER A 173 4.76 -1.73 5.70
N CYS A 174 3.68 -0.95 5.54
CA CYS A 174 3.56 0.36 6.18
C CYS A 174 3.54 0.24 7.72
N TYR A 175 2.64 -0.57 8.29
CA TYR A 175 2.49 -0.67 9.75
C TYR A 175 3.75 -1.16 10.46
N TRP A 176 4.46 -2.16 9.92
CA TRP A 176 5.71 -2.65 10.48
C TRP A 176 6.88 -1.71 10.25
N THR A 177 6.99 -1.06 9.09
CA THR A 177 7.97 0.03 8.89
C THR A 177 7.78 1.09 9.96
N TYR A 178 6.53 1.49 10.21
CA TYR A 178 6.19 2.48 11.21
C TYR A 178 6.49 2.06 12.66
N ARG A 179 6.23 0.80 13.01
CA ARG A 179 6.35 0.28 14.38
C ARG A 179 7.75 -0.20 14.75
N ASN A 180 8.49 -0.72 13.76
CA ASN A 180 9.69 -1.52 13.99
C ASN A 180 10.96 -0.89 13.44
N MET A 181 10.94 -0.13 12.32
CA MET A 181 12.18 0.43 11.77
C MET A 181 12.84 1.42 12.74
N PRO A 182 14.19 1.45 12.81
CA PRO A 182 14.91 2.43 13.60
C PRO A 182 14.66 3.86 13.08
N VAL A 183 14.81 4.84 13.97
CA VAL A 183 14.49 6.25 13.67
C VAL A 183 15.76 6.99 13.26
N ASN A 184 16.09 6.99 11.97
CA ASN A 184 17.26 7.71 11.43
C ASN A 184 17.01 8.21 9.98
N SER A 185 17.95 8.97 9.42
CA SER A 185 17.90 9.53 8.05
C SER A 185 17.82 8.44 6.97
N GLU A 186 18.56 7.35 7.14
CA GLU A 186 18.62 6.26 6.17
C GLU A 186 17.29 5.52 6.04
N SER A 187 16.54 5.51 7.14
CA SER A 187 15.25 4.84 7.24
C SER A 187 14.17 5.48 6.37
N GLU A 188 14.44 6.61 5.71
CA GLU A 188 13.54 7.23 4.71
C GLU A 188 13.53 6.50 3.36
N TYR A 189 14.55 5.69 3.07
CA TYR A 189 14.64 4.87 1.85
C TYR A 189 14.18 3.43 2.07
N LEU A 190 13.82 3.09 3.31
CA LEU A 190 13.50 1.72 3.71
C LEU A 190 11.99 1.47 3.77
N LEU A 191 11.59 0.27 3.40
CA LEU A 191 10.24 -0.27 3.64
C LEU A 191 10.39 -1.74 4.04
N MET A 192 9.85 -2.12 5.20
CA MET A 192 9.70 -3.54 5.57
C MET A 192 8.79 -4.24 4.57
N CYS A 193 9.08 -5.50 4.25
CA CYS A 193 8.31 -6.30 3.29
C CYS A 193 7.71 -7.56 3.93
N THR A 194 8.31 -8.02 5.02
CA THR A 194 7.86 -9.12 5.89
C THR A 194 8.27 -8.79 7.32
N GLN A 195 8.02 -9.68 8.29
CA GLN A 195 8.39 -9.43 9.70
C GLN A 195 9.93 -9.40 9.91
N THR A 196 10.69 -10.01 9.01
CA THR A 196 12.16 -10.14 9.06
C THR A 196 12.90 -9.53 7.86
N THR A 197 12.21 -8.89 6.90
CA THR A 197 12.86 -8.38 5.68
C THR A 197 12.46 -6.95 5.32
N TYR A 198 13.36 -6.23 4.60
CA TYR A 198 13.12 -4.88 4.10
C TYR A 198 13.78 -4.61 2.74
N ILE A 199 13.21 -3.69 1.96
CA ILE A 199 13.81 -3.11 0.75
C ILE A 199 14.46 -1.76 1.09
N ASP A 200 15.62 -1.50 0.48
CA ASP A 200 16.20 -0.17 0.32
C ASP A 200 16.08 0.25 -1.15
N VAL A 201 15.34 1.32 -1.45
CA VAL A 201 15.09 1.79 -2.83
C VAL A 201 16.32 2.39 -3.52
N ARG A 202 17.43 2.51 -2.81
CA ARG A 202 18.73 2.91 -3.36
C ARG A 202 19.53 1.71 -3.89
N GLU A 203 19.14 0.49 -3.49
CA GLU A 203 19.83 -0.76 -3.81
C GLU A 203 18.93 -1.72 -4.61
N THR A 204 18.08 -1.20 -5.51
CA THR A 204 17.13 -1.98 -6.32
C THR A 204 17.77 -3.16 -7.09
N ARG A 205 19.05 -3.07 -7.49
CA ARG A 205 19.76 -4.21 -8.11
C ARG A 205 19.89 -5.41 -7.18
N MET A 206 20.08 -5.20 -5.87
CA MET A 206 20.10 -6.29 -4.88
C MET A 206 18.73 -6.98 -4.78
N TRP A 207 17.63 -6.23 -4.95
CA TRP A 207 16.28 -6.78 -4.94
C TRP A 207 16.00 -7.68 -6.16
N LEU A 208 16.37 -7.22 -7.36
CA LEU A 208 16.05 -7.88 -8.63
C LEU A 208 17.04 -8.97 -9.06
N GLY A 209 18.31 -8.85 -8.66
CA GLY A 209 19.42 -9.67 -9.15
C GLY A 209 20.39 -8.87 -10.05
N GLU A 210 21.59 -9.40 -10.25
CA GLU A 210 22.64 -8.69 -11.03
C GLU A 210 22.42 -8.75 -12.55
N ASP A 211 21.73 -9.78 -13.05
CA ASP A 211 21.52 -10.09 -14.47
C ASP A 211 20.37 -9.30 -15.16
N GLN A 212 20.00 -8.12 -14.66
CA GLN A 212 18.92 -7.31 -15.23
C GLN A 212 19.44 -6.28 -16.23
N ASP A 213 18.66 -6.01 -17.29
CA ASP A 213 18.92 -4.91 -18.21
C ASP A 213 18.82 -3.56 -17.51
N GLU A 214 19.66 -2.59 -17.88
CA GLU A 214 19.72 -1.27 -17.21
C GLU A 214 18.42 -0.46 -17.39
N ILE A 215 17.71 -0.60 -18.52
CA ILE A 215 16.43 0.08 -18.76
C ILE A 215 15.35 -0.53 -17.86
N GLU A 216 15.31 -1.86 -17.76
CA GLU A 216 14.36 -2.57 -16.89
C GLU A 216 14.63 -2.27 -15.41
N LEU A 217 15.92 -2.23 -15.01
CA LEU A 217 16.35 -1.82 -13.67
C LEU A 217 15.91 -0.38 -13.36
N GLN A 218 16.06 0.56 -14.30
CA GLN A 218 15.62 1.94 -14.12
C GLN A 218 14.10 2.04 -13.93
N GLU A 219 13.32 1.32 -14.75
CA GLU A 219 11.86 1.26 -14.61
C GLU A 219 11.43 0.71 -13.24
N TYR A 220 11.98 -0.42 -12.81
CA TYR A 220 11.66 -0.99 -11.50
C TYR A 220 12.11 -0.09 -10.35
N THR A 221 13.26 0.58 -10.47
CA THR A 221 13.74 1.56 -9.48
C THR A 221 12.75 2.69 -9.32
N MET A 222 12.27 3.27 -10.42
CA MET A 222 11.23 4.32 -10.40
C MET A 222 9.91 3.82 -9.78
N LYS A 223 9.46 2.60 -10.13
CA LYS A 223 8.25 1.99 -9.56
C LYS A 223 8.37 1.76 -8.05
N LEU A 224 9.50 1.22 -7.57
CA LEU A 224 9.78 1.02 -6.14
C LEU A 224 9.91 2.34 -5.37
N GLN A 225 10.59 3.34 -5.94
CA GLN A 225 10.67 4.68 -5.35
C GLN A 225 9.29 5.32 -5.20
N ASN A 226 8.42 5.18 -6.20
CA ASN A 226 7.03 5.65 -6.13
C ASN A 226 6.22 4.91 -5.05
N ILE A 227 6.35 3.58 -4.93
CA ILE A 227 5.71 2.81 -3.85
C ILE A 227 6.16 3.31 -2.47
N VAL A 228 7.47 3.44 -2.22
CA VAL A 228 7.98 3.88 -0.91
C VAL A 228 7.64 5.34 -0.62
N LEU A 229 7.65 6.21 -1.64
CA LEU A 229 7.22 7.60 -1.49
C LEU A 229 5.73 7.69 -1.12
N ASN A 230 4.85 6.98 -1.83
CA ASN A 230 3.40 6.98 -1.55
C ASN A 230 3.06 6.32 -0.21
N ALA A 231 3.73 5.22 0.13
CA ALA A 231 3.65 4.61 1.45
C ALA A 231 4.00 5.64 2.54
N ARG A 232 5.00 6.52 2.31
CA ARG A 232 5.41 7.56 3.26
C ARG A 232 4.44 8.71 3.37
N THR A 233 4.12 9.35 2.26
CA THR A 233 3.34 10.61 2.22
C THR A 233 1.85 10.38 2.46
N SER A 234 1.30 9.24 2.02
CA SER A 234 -0.13 8.95 2.16
C SER A 234 -0.43 8.10 3.40
N ILE A 235 0.28 6.98 3.58
CA ILE A 235 -0.12 5.95 4.57
C ILE A 235 0.59 6.15 5.90
N LEU A 236 1.93 6.03 5.93
CA LEU A 236 2.76 6.11 7.14
C LEU A 236 2.58 7.44 7.88
N GLU A 237 2.58 8.57 7.17
CA GLU A 237 2.36 9.87 7.81
C GLU A 237 0.96 9.96 8.44
N ARG A 238 -0.08 9.41 7.81
CA ARG A 238 -1.42 9.40 8.38
C ARG A 238 -1.52 8.49 9.60
N MET A 239 -0.94 7.28 9.53
CA MET A 239 -0.82 6.34 10.65
C MET A 239 -0.09 6.96 11.85
N HIS A 240 1.01 7.69 11.61
CA HIS A 240 1.77 8.39 12.65
C HIS A 240 0.99 9.57 13.25
N ARG A 241 0.44 10.46 12.41
CA ARG A 241 -0.34 11.62 12.87
C ARG A 241 -1.53 11.21 13.74
N MET A 242 -2.22 10.13 13.39
CA MET A 242 -3.34 9.63 14.19
C MET A 242 -2.90 8.72 15.34
N ILE A 243 -1.65 8.29 15.43
CA ILE A 243 -1.20 7.30 16.43
C ILE A 243 -2.08 6.04 16.31
N LEU A 244 -2.07 5.39 15.14
CA LEU A 244 -2.91 4.24 14.82
C LEU A 244 -2.68 3.08 15.82
N LYS A 245 -3.72 2.66 16.53
CA LYS A 245 -3.67 1.56 17.49
C LYS A 245 -3.73 0.22 16.77
N GLU A 246 -3.23 -0.82 17.42
CA GLU A 246 -3.15 -2.17 16.85
C GLU A 246 -4.52 -2.74 16.44
N PHE A 247 -5.55 -2.63 17.30
CA PHE A 247 -6.90 -3.08 16.95
C PHE A 247 -7.50 -2.28 15.78
N GLU A 248 -7.13 -1.01 15.63
CA GLU A 248 -7.57 -0.16 14.52
C GLU A 248 -6.90 -0.66 13.23
N PHE A 249 -5.58 -0.89 13.25
CA PHE A 249 -4.85 -1.47 12.12
C PHE A 249 -5.41 -2.84 11.69
N ILE A 250 -5.64 -3.75 12.64
CA ILE A 250 -6.18 -5.09 12.35
C ILE A 250 -7.61 -4.99 11.78
N SER A 251 -8.42 -4.04 12.28
CA SER A 251 -9.76 -3.79 11.73
C SER A 251 -9.71 -3.22 10.31
N LEU A 252 -8.79 -2.28 10.04
CA LEU A 252 -8.55 -1.71 8.71
C LEU A 252 -8.20 -2.81 7.70
N LEU A 253 -7.27 -3.69 8.08
CA LEU A 253 -6.85 -4.84 7.29
C LEU A 253 -8.05 -5.77 6.99
N ALA A 254 -8.89 -6.06 7.99
CA ALA A 254 -10.08 -6.89 7.80
C ALA A 254 -11.18 -6.24 6.95
N ILE A 255 -11.37 -4.92 7.02
CA ILE A 255 -12.32 -4.18 6.19
C ILE A 255 -11.91 -4.24 4.71
N HIS A 256 -10.60 -4.27 4.41
CA HIS A 256 -10.08 -4.42 3.05
C HIS A 256 -10.21 -5.84 2.46
N ILE A 257 -10.11 -6.90 3.28
CA ILE A 257 -10.44 -8.28 2.86
C ILE A 257 -11.85 -8.31 2.23
N TRP A 258 -12.78 -7.62 2.90
CA TRP A 258 -14.19 -7.61 2.59
C TRP A 258 -14.65 -6.34 1.86
N ALA A 259 -13.77 -5.66 1.11
CA ALA A 259 -14.16 -4.50 0.30
C ALA A 259 -15.13 -4.91 -0.83
N PRO A 260 -16.14 -4.08 -1.19
CA PRO A 260 -17.19 -4.48 -2.14
C PRO A 260 -16.66 -4.84 -3.53
N ASP A 261 -15.68 -4.09 -4.02
CA ASP A 261 -15.05 -4.27 -5.34
C ASP A 261 -14.24 -5.58 -5.43
N HIS A 262 -13.96 -6.21 -4.29
CA HIS A 262 -13.21 -7.46 -4.22
C HIS A 262 -14.07 -8.70 -4.53
N LEU A 263 -15.40 -8.60 -4.58
CA LEU A 263 -16.31 -9.76 -4.63
C LEU A 263 -17.29 -9.69 -5.81
N HIS A 264 -17.36 -10.75 -6.62
CA HIS A 264 -18.23 -10.82 -7.80
C HIS A 264 -19.52 -11.63 -7.57
N HIS A 265 -19.54 -12.54 -6.60
CA HIS A 265 -20.73 -13.29 -6.26
C HIS A 265 -21.61 -12.49 -5.28
N THR A 266 -22.92 -12.44 -5.54
CA THR A 266 -23.89 -11.72 -4.71
C THR A 266 -24.04 -12.28 -3.30
N ALA A 267 -23.66 -13.55 -3.08
CA ALA A 267 -23.53 -14.13 -1.75
C ALA A 267 -22.35 -13.52 -0.98
N SER A 268 -21.16 -13.53 -1.59
CA SER A 268 -19.94 -12.93 -1.04
C SER A 268 -20.11 -11.43 -0.74
N GLN A 269 -20.80 -10.69 -1.61
CA GLN A 269 -21.10 -9.27 -1.36
C GLN A 269 -21.92 -9.05 -0.07
N LYS A 270 -22.94 -9.88 0.19
CA LYS A 270 -23.70 -9.83 1.44
C LYS A 270 -22.85 -10.19 2.67
N PHE A 271 -21.96 -11.18 2.51
CA PHE A 271 -20.99 -11.52 3.55
C PHE A 271 -20.05 -10.35 3.85
N ALA A 272 -19.53 -9.65 2.83
CA ALA A 272 -18.74 -8.45 3.01
C ALA A 272 -19.48 -7.33 3.75
N GLU A 273 -20.72 -7.05 3.36
CA GLU A 273 -21.59 -6.08 4.03
C GLU A 273 -21.79 -6.44 5.52
N GLN A 274 -22.09 -7.71 5.80
CA GLN A 274 -22.29 -8.22 7.16
C GLN A 274 -21.02 -8.12 8.03
N VAL A 275 -19.87 -8.59 7.51
CA VAL A 275 -18.59 -8.55 8.23
C VAL A 275 -18.17 -7.10 8.50
N ARG A 276 -18.25 -6.22 7.50
CA ARG A 276 -17.93 -4.80 7.65
C ARG A 276 -18.85 -4.09 8.64
N ALA A 277 -20.16 -4.33 8.56
CA ALA A 277 -21.13 -3.74 9.49
C ALA A 277 -20.84 -4.17 10.94
N THR A 278 -20.50 -5.45 11.14
CA THR A 278 -20.11 -6.00 12.45
C THR A 278 -18.83 -5.35 12.97
N LEU A 279 -17.79 -5.22 12.13
CA LEU A 279 -16.53 -4.55 12.51
C LEU A 279 -16.72 -3.06 12.87
N PHE A 280 -17.51 -2.31 12.09
CA PHE A 280 -17.77 -0.91 12.42
C PHE A 280 -18.59 -0.74 13.70
N ASN A 281 -19.51 -1.66 13.98
CA ASN A 281 -20.25 -1.72 15.24
C ASN A 281 -19.33 -2.06 16.43
N ASP A 282 -18.45 -3.05 16.30
CA ASP A 282 -17.48 -3.41 17.34
C ASP A 282 -16.44 -2.29 17.59
N LEU A 283 -16.00 -1.59 16.53
CA LEU A 283 -15.16 -0.40 16.65
C LEU A 283 -15.89 0.73 17.40
N HIS A 284 -17.16 0.98 17.08
CA HIS A 284 -17.99 1.95 17.79
C HIS A 284 -18.05 1.64 19.31
N TYR A 285 -18.38 0.39 19.68
CA TYR A 285 -18.37 -0.05 21.07
C TYR A 285 -16.99 0.06 21.72
N SER A 286 -15.92 -0.28 20.98
CA SER A 286 -14.55 -0.20 21.49
C SER A 286 -14.12 1.23 21.80
N TYR A 287 -14.51 2.21 20.98
CA TYR A 287 -14.21 3.62 21.25
C TYR A 287 -15.11 4.24 22.32
N HIS A 288 -16.43 4.01 22.24
CA HIS A 288 -17.41 4.62 23.15
C HIS A 288 -17.39 3.96 24.53
N ASP A 289 -17.49 2.62 24.58
CA ASP A 289 -17.64 1.89 25.84
C ASP A 289 -16.33 1.33 26.39
N GLY A 290 -15.41 0.87 25.54
CA GLY A 290 -14.10 0.38 25.97
C GLY A 290 -13.18 1.53 26.38
N LEU A 291 -12.92 2.45 25.46
CA LEU A 291 -11.95 3.55 25.61
C LEU A 291 -12.53 4.84 26.21
N LYS A 292 -13.85 4.91 26.42
CA LYS A 292 -14.57 6.08 26.98
C LYS A 292 -14.22 7.41 26.29
N ILE A 293 -14.17 7.42 24.96
CA ILE A 293 -13.85 8.62 24.19
C ILE A 293 -15.11 9.45 23.94
N ASP A 294 -15.28 10.55 24.69
CA ASP A 294 -16.45 11.44 24.63
C ASP A 294 -16.81 11.91 23.21
N ASN A 295 -15.80 12.24 22.39
CA ASN A 295 -15.96 12.61 20.98
C ASN A 295 -15.32 11.58 20.03
N TYR A 296 -15.68 10.31 20.18
CA TYR A 296 -15.18 9.22 19.33
C TYR A 296 -15.51 9.39 17.84
N ALA A 297 -16.51 10.21 17.49
CA ALA A 297 -16.86 10.51 16.10
C ALA A 297 -15.68 11.14 15.33
N SER A 298 -14.86 11.97 16.00
CA SER A 298 -13.64 12.49 15.39
C SER A 298 -12.64 11.38 15.07
N ARG A 299 -12.46 10.41 15.99
CA ARG A 299 -11.58 9.26 15.81
C ARG A 299 -12.04 8.32 14.70
N ILE A 300 -13.34 7.97 14.67
CA ILE A 300 -13.90 7.18 13.56
C ILE A 300 -13.75 7.95 12.23
N GLY A 301 -13.93 9.26 12.21
CA GLY A 301 -13.69 10.08 11.03
C GLY A 301 -12.25 9.97 10.51
N GLU A 302 -11.25 10.06 11.39
CA GLU A 302 -9.84 9.88 11.00
C GLU A 302 -9.55 8.47 10.46
N PHE A 303 -10.09 7.44 11.13
CA PHE A 303 -9.98 6.05 10.72
C PHE A 303 -10.62 5.80 9.33
N MET A 304 -11.81 6.35 9.08
CA MET A 304 -12.47 6.28 7.78
C MET A 304 -11.69 7.01 6.69
N CYS A 305 -11.11 8.17 6.99
CA CYS A 305 -10.22 8.85 6.04
C CYS A 305 -8.97 8.02 5.71
N LEU A 306 -8.40 7.29 6.68
CA LEU A 306 -7.28 6.36 6.41
C LEU A 306 -7.75 5.20 5.53
N TYR A 307 -8.90 4.58 5.84
CA TYR A 307 -9.50 3.53 5.02
C TYR A 307 -9.67 3.99 3.57
N THR A 308 -10.43 5.07 3.33
CA THR A 308 -10.66 5.60 1.97
C THR A 308 -9.37 5.99 1.26
N LEU A 309 -8.36 6.53 1.96
CA LEU A 309 -7.07 6.83 1.34
C LEU A 309 -6.38 5.56 0.85
N THR A 310 -6.30 4.53 1.70
CA THR A 310 -5.71 3.23 1.34
C THR A 310 -6.50 2.50 0.26
N ASP A 311 -7.84 2.61 0.26
CA ASP A 311 -8.74 2.02 -0.74
C ASP A 311 -8.54 2.66 -2.13
N ILE A 312 -8.27 3.96 -2.18
CA ILE A 312 -7.94 4.70 -3.41
C ILE A 312 -6.52 4.41 -3.91
N THR A 313 -5.52 4.26 -3.02
CA THR A 313 -4.12 4.00 -3.45
C THR A 313 -3.87 2.52 -3.80
N HIS A 314 -4.67 1.62 -3.23
CA HIS A 314 -4.47 0.17 -3.37
C HIS A 314 -4.46 -0.33 -4.84
N PRO A 315 -5.33 0.10 -5.79
CA PRO A 315 -5.28 -0.43 -7.16
C PRO A 315 -3.94 -0.19 -7.87
N ASP A 316 -3.38 1.02 -7.75
CA ASP A 316 -2.12 1.40 -8.39
C ASP A 316 -0.93 0.71 -7.71
N ILE A 317 -0.93 0.69 -6.36
CA ILE A 317 0.15 0.10 -5.57
C ILE A 317 0.12 -1.43 -5.65
N SER A 318 -1.05 -2.06 -5.54
CA SER A 318 -1.25 -3.51 -5.73
C SER A 318 -0.87 -3.99 -7.13
N SER A 319 -1.16 -3.21 -8.18
CA SER A 319 -0.71 -3.51 -9.55
C SER A 319 0.82 -3.48 -9.67
N ALA A 320 1.45 -2.43 -9.13
CA ALA A 320 2.91 -2.33 -9.10
C ALA A 320 3.57 -3.41 -8.23
N ILE A 321 2.98 -3.72 -7.06
CA ILE A 321 3.40 -4.83 -6.19
C ILE A 321 3.30 -6.14 -6.94
N HIS A 322 2.18 -6.43 -7.60
CA HIS A 322 2.02 -7.65 -8.37
C HIS A 322 3.06 -7.73 -9.49
N ALA A 323 3.36 -6.64 -10.20
CA ALA A 323 4.39 -6.63 -11.24
C ALA A 323 5.80 -6.90 -10.71
N ILE A 324 6.16 -6.32 -9.56
CA ILE A 324 7.52 -6.38 -9.00
C ILE A 324 7.79 -7.66 -8.19
N PHE A 325 6.82 -8.08 -7.38
CA PHE A 325 6.95 -9.12 -6.35
C PHE A 325 6.28 -10.44 -6.72
N PHE A 326 5.23 -10.42 -7.54
CA PHE A 326 4.34 -11.56 -7.77
C PHE A 326 4.02 -11.83 -9.25
N SER A 327 4.82 -11.32 -10.19
CA SER A 327 4.56 -11.45 -11.63
C SER A 327 4.63 -12.92 -12.10
N HIS A 328 5.39 -13.75 -11.39
CA HIS A 328 5.46 -15.20 -11.52
C HIS A 328 4.30 -15.97 -10.87
N LEU A 329 3.34 -15.29 -10.24
CA LEU A 329 2.12 -15.89 -9.66
C LEU A 329 0.89 -15.74 -10.58
N ARG A 330 1.07 -15.33 -11.85
CA ARG A 330 0.02 -15.56 -12.84
C ARG A 330 -0.29 -17.07 -12.85
N PRO A 331 -1.56 -17.49 -12.71
CA PRO A 331 -1.91 -18.82 -13.19
C PRO A 331 -1.56 -18.85 -14.68
N ASP A 332 -1.00 -19.96 -15.14
CA ASP A 332 -0.86 -20.18 -16.58
C ASP A 332 -2.24 -19.98 -17.20
N THR A 333 -2.35 -18.97 -18.06
CA THR A 333 -3.56 -18.75 -18.85
C THR A 333 -3.79 -20.02 -19.64
N GLU A 334 -4.94 -20.65 -19.38
CA GLU A 334 -5.55 -21.77 -20.10
C GLU A 334 -4.60 -22.46 -21.09
N SER A 335 -4.10 -23.63 -20.70
CA SER A 335 -3.55 -24.57 -21.67
C SER A 335 -4.61 -24.86 -22.73
N GLU A 336 -4.48 -24.22 -23.89
CA GLU A 336 -5.33 -24.45 -25.05
C GLU A 336 -5.14 -25.88 -25.56
N GLU A 337 -6.06 -26.78 -25.18
CA GLU A 337 -6.44 -28.00 -25.92
C GLU A 337 -7.98 -28.12 -25.95
#